data_AF-A0A3T0N1P0-F1
#
_entry.id   AF-A0A3T0N1P0-F1
#
_cell.length_a   1.000
_cell.length_b   1.000
_cell.length_c   1.000
_cell.angle_alpha   90.00
_cell.angle_beta   90.00
_cell.angle_gamma   90.00
#
_symmetry.space_group_name_H-M   'P 1'
#
loop_
_entity.id
_entity.type
_entity.pdbx_description
1 polymer ?
#
loop_
_entity_poly.entity_id
_entity_poly.type
_entity_poly.pdbx_seq_one_letter_code
_entity_poly.pdbx_strand_id
1 'polypeptide(L)'
;MQDQRCGQCARLLFKIESDALNGALNIKCPRCKAHNHLRPQQSPLSKRQERDGKEGSSGQIRRNQPAPATAGNPRNTQGEPL
;
A
#
# COMPACT_ATOMS: atom_id res chain seq x y z
N MET A 1 11.78 9.47 21.81
CA MET A 1 10.65 10.24 21.27
C MET A 1 10.54 10.19 19.74
N GLN A 2 9.39 9.77 19.19
CA GLN A 2 9.04 9.77 17.76
C GLN A 2 8.01 10.86 17.43
N ASP A 3 8.16 11.51 16.27
CA ASP A 3 7.21 12.51 15.76
C ASP A 3 5.98 11.84 15.14
N GLN A 4 4.78 12.15 15.63
CA GLN A 4 3.53 11.75 14.97
C GLN A 4 3.02 12.88 14.08
N ARG A 5 2.87 12.59 12.80
CA ARG A 5 2.50 13.57 11.76
C ARG A 5 1.17 13.23 11.13
N CYS A 6 0.47 14.24 10.66
CA CYS A 6 -0.78 14.06 9.95
C CYS A 6 -0.55 13.37 8.60
N GLY A 7 -1.30 12.31 8.31
CA GLY A 7 -1.21 11.57 7.05
C GLY A 7 -1.68 12.33 5.80
N GLN A 8 -2.33 13.48 5.97
CA GLN A 8 -2.84 14.31 4.86
C GLN A 8 -1.99 15.54 4.56
N CYS A 9 -1.45 16.22 5.59
CA CYS A 9 -0.71 17.49 5.41
C CYS A 9 0.68 17.51 6.06
N ALA A 10 1.17 16.38 6.56
CA ALA A 10 2.47 16.20 7.23
C ALA A 10 2.74 17.11 8.45
N ARG A 11 1.75 17.90 8.89
CA ARG A 11 1.84 18.73 10.08
C ARG A 11 2.08 17.84 11.30
N LEU A 12 3.07 18.22 12.12
CA LEU A 12 3.31 17.58 13.41
C LEU A 12 2.04 17.70 14.28
N LEU A 13 1.57 16.55 14.77
CA LEU A 13 0.44 16.45 15.69
C LEU A 13 0.94 16.48 17.13
N PHE A 14 1.85 15.58 17.48
CA PHE A 14 2.50 15.48 18.79
C PHE A 14 3.76 14.61 18.69
N LYS A 15 4.53 14.54 19.78
CA LYS A 15 5.66 13.61 19.91
C LYS A 15 5.32 12.56 20.96
N ILE A 16 5.78 11.32 20.76
CA ILE A 16 5.44 10.20 21.64
C ILE A 16 6.69 9.40 22.02
N GLU A 17 6.75 8.93 23.27
CA GLU A 17 7.75 7.95 23.67
C GLU A 17 7.35 6.53 23.25
N SER A 18 8.32 5.63 23.18
CA SER A 18 8.05 4.20 23.01
C SER A 18 7.10 3.74 24.12
N ASP A 19 6.08 2.98 23.75
CA ASP A 19 5.09 2.38 24.67
C ASP A 19 4.21 3.34 25.47
N ALA A 20 4.20 4.63 25.12
CA ALA A 20 3.32 5.63 25.76
C ALA A 20 1.86 5.57 25.29
N LEU A 21 1.54 4.79 24.24
CA LEU A 21 0.17 4.61 23.76
C LEU A 21 -0.33 3.20 24.09
N ASN A 22 -1.25 3.08 25.03
CA ASN A 22 -1.97 1.84 25.30
C ASN A 22 -3.36 1.90 24.68
N GLY A 23 -3.47 1.49 23.41
CA GLY A 23 -4.73 1.48 22.66
C GLY A 23 -4.77 2.44 21.47
N ALA A 24 -5.93 2.54 20.81
CA ALA A 24 -6.10 3.39 19.63
C ALA A 24 -6.32 4.86 20.02
N LEU A 25 -5.69 5.78 19.28
CA LEU A 25 -5.89 7.23 19.43
C LEU A 25 -6.50 7.81 18.15
N ASN A 26 -7.58 8.56 18.29
CA ASN A 26 -8.19 9.33 17.20
C ASN A 26 -8.02 10.83 17.47
N ILE A 27 -7.34 11.54 16.57
CA ILE A 27 -7.03 12.97 16.72
C ILE A 27 -7.33 13.74 15.43
N LYS A 28 -7.94 14.92 15.56
CA LYS A 28 -8.14 15.86 14.45
C LYS A 28 -6.88 16.69 14.21
N CYS A 29 -6.50 16.85 12.95
CA CYS A 29 -5.41 17.75 12.59
C CYS A 29 -5.83 19.21 12.72
N PRO A 30 -5.11 20.08 13.45
CA PRO A 30 -5.47 21.48 13.61
C PRO A 30 -5.31 22.29 12.31
N ARG A 31 -4.53 21.79 11.34
CA ARG A 31 -4.31 22.47 10.05
C ARG A 31 -5.36 22.09 9.01
N CYS A 32 -5.51 20.79 8.73
CA CYS A 32 -6.34 20.30 7.61
C CYS A 32 -7.66 19.65 8.05
N LYS A 33 -7.93 19.53 9.36
CA LYS A 33 -9.14 18.93 9.94
C LYS A 33 -9.33 17.43 9.67
N ALA A 34 -8.37 16.77 9.02
CA ALA A 34 -8.39 15.33 8.83
C ALA A 34 -8.39 14.58 10.19
N HIS A 35 -9.16 13.50 10.28
CA HIS A 35 -9.09 12.57 11.40
C HIS A 35 -7.92 11.61 11.18
N ASN A 36 -7.05 11.48 12.17
CA ASN A 36 -5.92 10.56 12.14
C ASN A 36 -6.16 9.47 13.19
N HIS A 37 -6.20 8.22 12.74
CA HIS A 37 -6.36 7.05 13.59
C HIS A 37 -4.99 6.38 13.78
N LEU A 38 -4.38 6.58 14.95
CA LEU A 38 -3.07 6.07 15.29
C LEU A 38 -3.22 4.79 16.13
N ARG A 39 -2.43 3.76 15.80
CA ARG A 39 -2.33 2.52 16.58
C ARG A 39 -0.95 2.43 17.23
N PRO A 40 -0.83 1.79 18.41
CA PRO A 40 0.47 1.49 19.01
C PRO A 40 1.33 0.68 18.04
N GLN A 41 2.64 0.96 17.99
CA GLN A 41 3.55 0.20 17.12
C GLN A 41 3.74 -1.24 17.60
N GLN A 42 3.69 -1.46 18.92
CA GLN A 42 3.60 -2.79 19.49
C GLN A 42 2.14 -3.27 19.42
N SER A 43 1.72 -3.74 18.25
CA SER A 43 0.54 -4.61 18.22
C SER A 43 0.94 -5.89 18.96
N PRO A 44 0.15 -6.40 19.92
CA PRO A 44 0.41 -7.72 20.50
C PRO A 44 0.58 -8.68 19.33
N LEU A 45 1.73 -9.35 19.25
CA LEU A 45 2.00 -10.29 18.16
C LEU A 45 0.81 -11.25 18.09
N SER A 46 -0.06 -11.08 17.10
CA SER A 46 -1.00 -12.12 16.77
C SER A 46 -0.12 -13.28 16.36
N LYS A 47 -0.08 -14.34 17.17
CA LYS A 47 0.49 -15.62 16.77
C LYS A 47 -0.24 -15.97 15.47
N ARG A 48 0.39 -15.67 14.34
CA ARG A 48 -0.07 -16.12 13.04
C ARG A 48 -0.04 -17.64 13.15
N GLN A 49 -1.20 -18.27 13.26
CA GLN A 49 -1.28 -19.73 13.17
C GLN A 49 -0.59 -20.11 11.86
N GLU A 50 0.49 -20.85 11.98
CA GLU A 50 1.13 -21.53 10.86
C GLU A 50 0.04 -22.36 10.19
N ARG A 51 -0.15 -22.21 8.88
CA ARG A 51 -1.01 -23.13 8.15
C ARG A 51 -0.27 -24.46 8.19
N ASP A 52 -0.79 -25.41 8.97
CA ASP A 52 -0.45 -26.82 8.81
C ASP A 52 -0.59 -27.15 7.33
N GLY A 53 0.55 -27.39 6.69
CA GLY A 53 0.66 -27.62 5.26
C GLY A 53 -0.03 -28.92 4.89
N LYS A 54 -1.34 -28.85 4.63
CA LYS A 54 -2.02 -29.87 3.85
C LYS A 54 -2.09 -29.35 2.42
N GLU A 55 -1.14 -29.82 1.60
CA GLU A 55 -1.18 -29.69 0.15
C GLU A 55 -2.58 -30.07 -0.35
N GLY A 56 -3.22 -29.14 -1.05
CA GLY A 56 -4.61 -29.30 -1.43
C GLY A 56 -5.02 -28.28 -2.46
N SER A 57 -4.62 -28.54 -3.71
CA SER A 57 -5.12 -27.94 -4.94
C SER A 57 -4.64 -26.53 -5.26
N SER A 58 -3.74 -26.46 -6.24
CA SER A 58 -3.34 -25.27 -6.97
C SER A 58 -4.57 -24.49 -7.45
N GLY A 59 -4.76 -23.27 -6.94
CA GLY A 59 -5.67 -22.30 -7.54
C GLY A 59 -5.14 -21.91 -8.92
N GLN A 60 -5.55 -22.65 -9.96
CA GLN A 60 -5.29 -22.26 -11.34
C GLN A 60 -6.04 -20.96 -11.61
N ILE A 61 -5.32 -19.84 -11.61
CA ILE A 61 -5.80 -18.61 -12.23
C ILE A 61 -5.95 -18.92 -13.72
N ARG A 62 -7.17 -19.28 -14.16
CA ARG A 62 -7.55 -19.26 -15.57
C ARG A 62 -7.45 -17.81 -16.02
N ARG A 63 -6.29 -17.44 -16.57
CA ARG A 63 -6.12 -16.21 -17.35
C ARG A 63 -7.01 -16.36 -18.58
N ASN A 64 -8.26 -15.96 -18.49
CA ASN A 64 -9.03 -15.60 -19.68
C ASN A 64 -8.41 -14.31 -20.25
N GLN A 65 -7.29 -14.46 -20.94
CA GLN A 65 -6.74 -13.44 -21.84
C GLN A 65 -7.48 -13.57 -23.17
N PRO A 66 -8.08 -12.51 -23.70
CA PRO A 66 -8.05 -12.27 -25.13
C PRO A 66 -6.80 -11.43 -25.42
N ALA A 67 -5.82 -12.03 -26.12
CA ALA A 67 -4.70 -11.29 -26.69
C ALA A 67 -4.90 -11.16 -28.22
N PRO A 68 -4.47 -10.04 -28.82
CA PRO A 68 -5.07 -9.47 -30.03
C PRO A 68 -4.57 -10.14 -31.32
N ALA A 69 -5.43 -10.11 -32.34
CA ALA A 69 -5.08 -10.53 -33.69
C ALA A 69 -4.26 -9.45 -34.44
N THR A 70 -3.33 -9.95 -35.26
CA THR A 70 -2.77 -9.36 -36.49
C THR A 70 -1.75 -8.20 -36.43
N ALA A 71 -0.49 -8.60 -36.54
CA ALA A 71 0.49 -8.26 -37.60
C ALA A 71 0.44 -6.92 -38.36
N GLY A 72 1.64 -6.29 -38.44
CA GLY A 72 2.10 -5.34 -39.46
C GLY A 72 2.41 -3.94 -38.90
N ASN A 73 3.57 -3.30 -39.08
CA ASN A 73 4.81 -3.54 -39.85
C ASN A 73 5.82 -2.46 -39.34
N PRO A 74 7.15 -2.65 -39.30
CA PRO A 74 8.04 -1.61 -38.81
C PRO A 74 8.54 -0.69 -39.93
N ARG A 75 8.68 0.58 -39.53
CA ARG A 75 9.80 1.49 -39.85
C ARG A 75 9.65 2.42 -41.08
N ASN A 76 9.36 3.66 -40.71
CA ASN A 76 9.61 4.90 -41.44
C ASN A 76 11.12 5.09 -41.68
N THR A 77 11.55 5.45 -42.90
CA THR A 77 12.59 6.47 -43.19
C THR A 77 12.81 6.70 -44.70
N GLN A 78 12.63 7.96 -45.12
CA GLN A 78 13.47 8.77 -46.04
C GLN A 78 13.24 8.77 -47.57
N GLY A 79 12.94 9.98 -48.11
CA GLY A 79 13.65 10.57 -49.26
C GLY A 79 12.93 10.67 -50.63
N GLU A 80 12.39 11.86 -50.95
CA GLU A 80 12.43 12.48 -52.30
C GLU A 80 13.89 12.56 -52.82
N PRO A 81 14.23 12.68 -54.14
CA PRO A 81 13.53 13.51 -55.12
C PRO A 81 13.57 13.09 -56.63
N LEU A 82 12.94 13.96 -57.45
CA LEU A 82 13.01 14.24 -58.91
C LEU A 82 12.30 13.30 -59.90
#